data_AF-A0A965NG85-F1
#
_entry.id   AF-A0A965NG85-F1
#
_cell.length_a   1.000
_cell.length_b   1.000
_cell.length_c   1.000
_cell.angle_alpha   90.00
_cell.angle_beta   90.00
_cell.angle_gamma   90.00
#
_symmetry.space_group_name_H-M   'P 1'
#
loop_
_entity.id
_entity.type
_entity.pdbx_description
1 polymer ?
#
loop_
_entity_poly.entity_id
_entity_poly.type
_entity_poly.pdbx_seq_one_letter_code
_entity_poly.pdbx_strand_id
1 'polypeptide(L)'
;ATSVGTASAATTAAVVFGNASTTGGTLIYLGAGETSDRALTSLSTTGGITIEASGTGPLVLNGTFTNSNAAAAAKTLSLNGYGPGVNLLNSTLTNNTGGGGGALSITKNGGGVWVITGNNTGVSGGTVSLSGGVLGVGHNNALGTDTISWSNGMIMAYGADRTLSNAVTLNANNTWGVMGDYGLTFSSVANWGSGTTTYSNNFYNNLTGGKVLTFGGGFNSAFGATGTNTNTITIIGTGTTILTGAITQTTGGTLNGITLQGSVGGTMIFNGNGTNTMAGPFTQTSGTLKVARTGAFAAFSNYTFTAGYLQNTYGSALTGVDALIPVAGILNLNGTQLYLNGSGAAASIEVAGQFNDGAGSRILYSNLSSGAQLTLSGTINLSSDATARVMTINGKGDGIINLTGVFAATSLATSTTIAGTFVKGALGDLNIAPTSSLNAPVNGNLVVSGGTASFRTAN
;
A
#
# COMPACT_ATOMS: atom_id res chain seq x y z
N ALA A 1 -43.17 -4.86 -6.26
CA ALA A 1 -42.04 -4.92 -5.31
C ALA A 1 -41.61 -6.38 -5.17
N THR A 2 -40.34 -6.71 -5.36
CA THR A 2 -39.84 -8.06 -5.05
C THR A 2 -39.61 -8.16 -3.54
N SER A 3 -40.02 -9.27 -2.93
CA SER A 3 -39.79 -9.57 -1.52
C SER A 3 -39.34 -11.02 -1.37
N VAL A 4 -38.33 -11.27 -0.53
CA VAL A 4 -37.85 -12.58 -0.08
C VAL A 4 -38.77 -13.16 1.00
N GLY A 5 -39.45 -12.29 1.75
CA GLY A 5 -40.41 -12.58 2.82
C GLY A 5 -39.74 -12.92 4.15
N THR A 6 -40.54 -13.11 5.20
CA THR A 6 -40.08 -13.65 6.49
C THR A 6 -40.52 -15.11 6.67
N ALA A 7 -39.84 -15.86 7.55
CA ALA A 7 -40.17 -17.24 7.85
C ALA A 7 -41.59 -17.37 8.42
N SER A 8 -42.01 -16.40 9.25
CA SER A 8 -43.37 -16.31 9.82
C SER A 8 -44.48 -16.15 8.78
N ALA A 9 -44.14 -15.71 7.56
CA ALA A 9 -45.08 -15.46 6.48
C ALA A 9 -45.13 -16.60 5.44
N ALA A 10 -44.44 -17.74 5.65
CA ALA A 10 -44.30 -18.79 4.65
C ALA A 10 -44.62 -20.21 5.14
N THR A 11 -45.21 -21.04 4.27
CA THR A 11 -45.47 -22.49 4.51
C THR A 11 -44.20 -23.35 4.52
N THR A 12 -43.14 -22.85 3.89
CA THR A 12 -41.78 -23.41 3.91
C THR A 12 -40.83 -22.31 4.34
N ALA A 13 -40.11 -22.51 5.45
CA ALA A 13 -39.33 -21.46 6.09
C ALA A 13 -38.00 -21.12 5.38
N ALA A 14 -37.58 -21.91 4.38
CA ALA A 14 -36.30 -21.76 3.69
C ALA A 14 -36.45 -21.35 2.21
N VAL A 15 -35.52 -20.52 1.75
CA VAL A 15 -35.19 -20.29 0.33
C VAL A 15 -34.17 -21.36 -0.07
N VAL A 16 -34.59 -22.28 -0.94
CA VAL A 16 -33.77 -23.40 -1.41
C VAL A 16 -33.19 -23.08 -2.78
N PHE A 17 -31.87 -23.23 -2.93
CA PHE A 17 -31.13 -22.94 -4.15
C PHE A 17 -30.73 -24.22 -4.88
N GLY A 18 -31.01 -24.25 -6.19
CA GLY A 18 -30.62 -25.35 -7.08
C GLY A 18 -31.53 -26.58 -6.96
N ASN A 19 -31.05 -27.70 -7.49
CA ASN A 19 -31.71 -29.02 -7.44
C ASN A 19 -30.78 -30.04 -6.78
N ALA A 20 -31.20 -31.29 -6.56
CA ALA A 20 -30.33 -32.34 -5.99
C ALA A 20 -29.26 -32.87 -6.98
N SER A 21 -28.81 -32.05 -7.93
CA SER A 21 -27.82 -32.33 -8.97
C SER A 21 -26.86 -31.13 -9.14
N THR A 22 -26.30 -30.90 -10.33
CA THR A 22 -25.23 -29.93 -10.56
C THR A 22 -25.70 -28.50 -10.80
N THR A 23 -27.01 -28.25 -10.84
CA THR A 23 -27.56 -26.92 -11.17
C THR A 23 -27.60 -26.02 -9.93
N GLY A 24 -27.01 -24.83 -10.05
CA GLY A 24 -27.07 -23.79 -9.01
C GLY A 24 -28.42 -23.08 -8.95
N GLY A 25 -28.58 -22.20 -7.97
CA GLY A 25 -29.78 -21.36 -7.81
C GLY A 25 -29.44 -19.88 -7.79
N THR A 26 -30.34 -19.03 -8.30
CA THR A 26 -30.20 -17.57 -8.25
C THR A 26 -31.39 -16.94 -7.55
N LEU A 27 -31.13 -16.07 -6.58
CA LEU A 27 -32.10 -15.13 -6.02
C LEU A 27 -31.88 -13.76 -6.66
N ILE A 28 -32.93 -13.19 -7.26
CA ILE A 28 -32.92 -11.83 -7.82
C ILE A 28 -33.82 -10.94 -6.96
N TYR A 29 -33.24 -9.90 -6.40
CA TYR A 29 -33.92 -8.91 -5.58
C TYR A 29 -33.83 -7.51 -6.22
N LEU A 30 -35.00 -6.92 -6.48
CA LEU A 30 -35.20 -5.60 -7.11
C LEU A 30 -36.05 -4.66 -6.22
N GLY A 31 -36.11 -4.94 -4.91
CA GLY A 31 -37.00 -4.27 -3.97
C GLY A 31 -36.46 -2.92 -3.47
N ALA A 32 -37.32 -2.16 -2.77
CA ALA A 32 -36.99 -0.85 -2.20
C ALA A 32 -36.32 -0.91 -0.81
N GLY A 33 -36.07 -2.12 -0.29
CA GLY A 33 -35.56 -2.35 1.05
C GLY A 33 -36.28 -3.53 1.71
N GLU A 34 -35.53 -4.50 2.25
CA GLU A 34 -36.11 -5.67 2.90
C GLU A 34 -35.16 -6.29 3.93
N THR A 35 -35.74 -6.79 5.02
CA THR A 35 -35.09 -7.70 5.96
C THR A 35 -35.83 -9.04 5.95
N SER A 36 -35.09 -10.12 5.69
CA SER A 36 -35.60 -11.49 5.69
C SER A 36 -34.85 -12.34 6.70
N ASP A 37 -35.57 -13.17 7.43
CA ASP A 37 -35.07 -14.20 8.35
C ASP A 37 -35.21 -15.62 7.79
N ARG A 38 -35.58 -15.76 6.51
CA ARG A 38 -35.72 -17.08 5.88
C ARG A 38 -34.36 -17.76 5.74
N ALA A 39 -34.31 -19.04 6.09
CA ALA A 39 -33.09 -19.83 5.93
C ALA A 39 -32.68 -19.90 4.45
N LEU A 40 -31.38 -19.91 4.16
CA LEU A 40 -30.82 -20.05 2.82
C LEU A 40 -30.19 -21.44 2.72
N THR A 41 -30.68 -22.29 1.83
CA THR A 41 -30.21 -23.69 1.76
C THR A 41 -29.73 -24.04 0.36
N SER A 42 -28.49 -24.52 0.23
CA SER A 42 -27.99 -25.11 -1.01
C SER A 42 -28.48 -26.55 -1.15
N LEU A 43 -29.18 -26.89 -2.23
CA LEU A 43 -29.57 -28.27 -2.53
C LEU A 43 -28.68 -28.93 -3.60
N SER A 44 -27.97 -28.14 -4.41
CA SER A 44 -27.04 -28.64 -5.45
C SER A 44 -25.94 -29.55 -4.89
N THR A 45 -25.33 -30.37 -5.75
CA THR A 45 -24.09 -31.11 -5.47
C THR A 45 -22.89 -30.23 -5.76
N THR A 46 -22.76 -29.69 -6.98
CA THR A 46 -21.65 -28.80 -7.39
C THR A 46 -22.08 -27.37 -7.73
N GLY A 47 -23.36 -27.14 -8.04
CA GLY A 47 -23.86 -25.83 -8.46
C GLY A 47 -23.72 -24.76 -7.38
N GLY A 48 -23.35 -23.54 -7.75
CA GLY A 48 -23.23 -22.41 -6.82
C GLY A 48 -24.58 -21.80 -6.40
N ILE A 49 -24.50 -20.88 -5.44
CA ILE A 49 -25.58 -19.97 -5.07
C ILE A 49 -25.24 -18.59 -5.64
N THR A 50 -26.20 -17.93 -6.27
CA THR A 50 -26.08 -16.54 -6.66
C THR A 50 -27.17 -15.71 -5.99
N ILE A 51 -26.79 -14.58 -5.41
CA ILE A 51 -27.71 -13.57 -4.89
C ILE A 51 -27.40 -12.27 -5.61
N GLU A 52 -28.36 -11.79 -6.39
CA GLU A 52 -28.32 -10.55 -7.16
C GLU A 52 -29.23 -9.52 -6.49
N ALA A 53 -28.64 -8.53 -5.81
CA ALA A 53 -29.37 -7.43 -5.17
C ALA A 53 -29.20 -6.13 -5.95
N SER A 54 -30.12 -5.88 -6.89
CA SER A 54 -30.16 -4.71 -7.77
C SER A 54 -31.38 -3.82 -7.54
N GLY A 55 -32.00 -3.95 -6.36
CA GLY A 55 -33.07 -3.09 -5.90
C GLY A 55 -32.61 -1.67 -5.53
N THR A 56 -33.58 -0.78 -5.30
CA THR A 56 -33.31 0.61 -4.89
C THR A 56 -32.97 0.74 -3.41
N GLY A 57 -33.25 -0.28 -2.59
CA GLY A 57 -32.85 -0.31 -1.18
C GLY A 57 -32.16 -1.61 -0.76
N PRO A 58 -31.73 -1.71 0.50
CA PRO A 58 -30.89 -2.81 0.98
C PRO A 58 -31.67 -4.13 1.07
N LEU A 59 -30.97 -5.24 0.85
CA LEU A 59 -31.41 -6.59 1.24
C LEU A 59 -30.63 -7.06 2.45
N VAL A 60 -31.31 -7.36 3.55
CA VAL A 60 -30.73 -7.88 4.80
C VAL A 60 -31.19 -9.32 5.00
N LEU A 61 -30.26 -10.26 5.02
CA LEU A 61 -30.50 -11.69 5.18
C LEU A 61 -29.99 -12.16 6.55
N ASN A 62 -30.93 -12.43 7.46
CA ASN A 62 -30.69 -12.85 8.84
C ASN A 62 -30.88 -14.36 9.05
N GLY A 63 -31.46 -15.06 8.08
CA GLY A 63 -31.70 -16.50 8.20
C GLY A 63 -30.41 -17.31 8.25
N THR A 64 -30.49 -18.56 8.70
CA THR A 64 -29.35 -19.47 8.70
C THR A 64 -28.91 -19.81 7.28
N PHE A 65 -27.60 -19.87 7.02
CA PHE A 65 -27.07 -20.38 5.77
C PHE A 65 -26.68 -21.86 5.94
N THR A 66 -27.22 -22.72 5.09
CA THR A 66 -26.95 -24.16 5.11
C THR A 66 -26.35 -24.58 3.77
N ASN A 67 -25.07 -24.87 3.79
CA ASN A 67 -24.38 -25.56 2.71
C ASN A 67 -24.21 -27.03 3.12
N SER A 68 -25.22 -27.85 2.86
CA SER A 68 -25.17 -29.27 3.21
C SER A 68 -25.84 -30.08 2.11
N ASN A 69 -25.03 -30.84 1.38
CA ASN A 69 -25.49 -31.89 0.47
C ASN A 69 -24.60 -33.13 0.70
N ALA A 70 -25.20 -34.32 0.61
CA ALA A 70 -24.52 -35.60 0.66
C ALA A 70 -23.30 -35.75 -0.28
N ALA A 71 -23.17 -34.93 -1.33
CA ALA A 71 -21.97 -34.87 -2.17
C ALA A 71 -20.94 -33.87 -1.63
N ALA A 72 -19.71 -34.32 -1.38
CA ALA A 72 -18.53 -33.56 -0.93
C ALA A 72 -17.94 -32.60 -1.98
N ALA A 73 -18.77 -31.73 -2.57
CA ALA A 73 -18.34 -30.85 -3.63
C ALA A 73 -18.16 -29.41 -3.15
N ALA A 74 -17.11 -28.76 -3.67
CA ALA A 74 -16.87 -27.34 -3.52
C ALA A 74 -17.96 -26.54 -4.24
N LYS A 75 -18.31 -25.37 -3.68
CA LYS A 75 -19.33 -24.48 -4.23
C LYS A 75 -18.87 -23.04 -4.17
N THR A 76 -19.55 -22.19 -4.94
CA THR A 76 -19.37 -20.74 -4.89
C THR A 76 -20.66 -20.07 -4.44
N LEU A 77 -20.56 -19.16 -3.46
CA LEU A 77 -21.56 -18.15 -3.15
C LEU A 77 -21.19 -16.87 -3.89
N SER A 78 -21.97 -16.50 -4.90
CA SER A 78 -21.81 -15.26 -5.66
C SER A 78 -22.73 -14.18 -5.12
N LEU A 79 -22.13 -13.11 -4.60
CA LEU A 79 -22.81 -11.90 -4.16
C LEU A 79 -22.66 -10.84 -5.26
N ASN A 80 -23.77 -10.50 -5.89
CA ASN A 80 -23.83 -9.58 -7.02
C ASN A 80 -24.89 -8.50 -6.79
N GLY A 81 -24.95 -7.51 -7.68
CA GLY A 81 -25.85 -6.38 -7.55
C GLY A 81 -25.25 -5.07 -8.02
N TYR A 82 -26.11 -4.13 -8.39
CA TYR A 82 -25.75 -2.76 -8.77
C TYR A 82 -26.56 -1.70 -7.99
N GLY A 83 -27.40 -2.13 -7.06
CA GLY A 83 -28.21 -1.24 -6.23
C GLY A 83 -27.36 -0.37 -5.28
N PRO A 84 -27.86 0.81 -4.88
CA PRO A 84 -27.16 1.70 -3.96
C PRO A 84 -27.24 1.24 -2.48
N GLY A 85 -28.10 0.27 -2.19
CA GLY A 85 -28.28 -0.27 -0.84
C GLY A 85 -27.06 -1.05 -0.35
N VAL A 86 -26.76 -0.92 0.95
CA VAL A 86 -25.81 -1.80 1.63
C VAL A 86 -26.52 -3.11 1.93
N ASN A 87 -26.22 -4.17 1.17
CA ASN A 87 -26.81 -5.49 1.41
C ASN A 87 -26.05 -6.22 2.51
N LEU A 88 -26.76 -6.91 3.39
CA LEU A 88 -26.17 -7.60 4.53
C LEU A 88 -26.47 -9.10 4.46
N LEU A 89 -25.43 -9.91 4.62
CA LEU A 89 -25.51 -11.33 4.91
C LEU A 89 -25.04 -11.55 6.35
N ASN A 90 -26.00 -11.72 7.25
CA ASN A 90 -25.75 -11.86 8.69
C ASN A 90 -25.60 -13.30 9.16
N SER A 91 -25.70 -14.26 8.24
CA SER A 91 -25.55 -15.68 8.51
C SER A 91 -24.10 -16.07 8.79
N THR A 92 -23.91 -17.05 9.67
CA THR A 92 -22.66 -17.83 9.69
C THR A 92 -22.60 -18.72 8.46
N LEU A 93 -21.52 -18.63 7.71
CA LEU A 93 -21.19 -19.46 6.55
C LEU A 93 -20.36 -20.66 6.99
N THR A 94 -20.53 -21.77 6.28
CA THR A 94 -19.74 -22.98 6.50
C THR A 94 -19.40 -23.63 5.17
N ASN A 95 -18.28 -24.35 5.16
CA ASN A 95 -18.03 -25.38 4.17
C ASN A 95 -19.17 -26.41 4.14
N ASN A 96 -19.23 -27.19 3.05
CA ASN A 96 -20.15 -28.29 2.96
C ASN A 96 -19.83 -29.31 4.06
N THR A 97 -20.84 -29.68 4.85
CA THR A 97 -20.72 -30.63 5.95
C THR A 97 -21.05 -32.08 5.56
N GLY A 98 -21.57 -32.31 4.34
CA GLY A 98 -21.92 -33.64 3.84
C GLY A 98 -20.85 -34.31 2.98
N GLY A 99 -20.91 -35.64 2.89
CA GLY A 99 -20.20 -36.44 1.88
C GLY A 99 -18.68 -36.57 1.97
N GLY A 100 -18.04 -36.01 3.01
CA GLY A 100 -16.58 -35.88 3.10
C GLY A 100 -16.06 -34.43 3.06
N GLY A 101 -16.94 -33.44 2.94
CA GLY A 101 -16.61 -32.02 3.01
C GLY A 101 -16.46 -31.33 1.64
N GLY A 102 -16.52 -30.01 1.60
CA GLY A 102 -16.28 -29.24 0.36
C GLY A 102 -16.16 -27.75 0.64
N ALA A 103 -15.12 -27.11 0.10
CA ALA A 103 -14.86 -25.70 0.36
C ALA A 103 -15.98 -24.80 -0.19
N LEU A 104 -16.40 -23.81 0.60
CA LEU A 104 -17.24 -22.72 0.12
C LEU A 104 -16.36 -21.56 -0.32
N SER A 105 -16.34 -21.27 -1.61
CA SER A 105 -15.74 -20.05 -2.13
C SER A 105 -16.77 -18.92 -2.14
N ILE A 106 -16.30 -17.69 -2.00
CA ILE A 106 -17.13 -16.48 -2.08
C ILE A 106 -16.68 -15.70 -3.30
N THR A 107 -17.61 -15.18 -4.08
CA THR A 107 -17.30 -14.24 -5.16
C THR A 107 -18.12 -12.99 -4.97
N LYS A 108 -17.46 -11.83 -4.96
CA LYS A 108 -18.11 -10.53 -5.03
C LYS A 108 -17.86 -9.90 -6.38
N ASN A 109 -18.94 -9.75 -7.16
CA ASN A 109 -18.96 -9.04 -8.44
C ASN A 109 -20.02 -7.91 -8.41
N GLY A 110 -20.18 -7.21 -9.53
CA GLY A 110 -21.15 -6.12 -9.67
C GLY A 110 -20.74 -4.85 -8.91
N GLY A 111 -21.37 -3.72 -9.23
CA GLY A 111 -21.00 -2.41 -8.68
C GLY A 111 -21.47 -2.15 -7.24
N GLY A 112 -22.44 -2.91 -6.74
CA GLY A 112 -23.07 -2.70 -5.44
C GLY A 112 -22.24 -3.12 -4.23
N VAL A 113 -22.82 -2.93 -3.04
CA VAL A 113 -22.20 -3.23 -1.74
C VAL A 113 -22.83 -4.48 -1.13
N TRP A 114 -21.99 -5.38 -0.65
CA TRP A 114 -22.38 -6.53 0.17
C TRP A 114 -21.52 -6.59 1.42
N VAL A 115 -22.12 -6.78 2.58
CA VAL A 115 -21.43 -6.94 3.87
C VAL A 115 -21.70 -8.34 4.41
N ILE A 116 -20.63 -9.08 4.72
CA ILE A 116 -20.72 -10.35 5.45
C ILE A 116 -20.39 -10.07 6.91
N THR A 117 -21.31 -10.33 7.82
CA THR A 117 -21.13 -10.01 9.26
C THR A 117 -20.94 -11.25 10.14
N GLY A 118 -21.22 -12.44 9.62
CA GLY A 118 -21.09 -13.70 10.33
C GLY A 118 -19.65 -14.01 10.80
N ASN A 119 -19.52 -14.71 11.93
CA ASN A 119 -18.25 -15.27 12.38
C ASN A 119 -17.98 -16.62 11.70
N ASN A 120 -17.37 -16.59 10.51
CA ASN A 120 -17.30 -17.73 9.59
C ASN A 120 -16.07 -18.62 9.83
N THR A 121 -15.87 -19.10 11.06
CA THR A 121 -14.71 -19.96 11.43
C THR A 121 -14.69 -21.32 10.72
N GLY A 122 -15.84 -21.77 10.18
CA GLY A 122 -15.99 -23.03 9.44
C GLY A 122 -15.79 -22.91 7.93
N VAL A 123 -15.28 -21.78 7.43
CA VAL A 123 -14.98 -21.56 6.00
C VAL A 123 -13.46 -21.57 5.81
N SER A 124 -12.97 -22.53 5.01
CA SER A 124 -11.55 -22.73 4.72
C SER A 124 -11.33 -23.55 3.45
N GLY A 125 -10.15 -23.43 2.85
CA GLY A 125 -9.76 -24.19 1.66
C GLY A 125 -10.42 -23.72 0.36
N GLY A 126 -11.23 -22.65 0.41
CA GLY A 126 -11.82 -21.97 -0.73
C GLY A 126 -11.05 -20.72 -1.12
N THR A 127 -11.71 -19.83 -1.86
CA THR A 127 -11.18 -18.52 -2.26
C THR A 127 -12.27 -17.45 -2.13
N VAL A 128 -11.89 -16.26 -1.67
CA VAL A 128 -12.71 -15.06 -1.76
C VAL A 128 -12.26 -14.26 -2.98
N SER A 129 -12.99 -14.40 -4.08
CA SER A 129 -12.73 -13.70 -5.34
C SER A 129 -13.42 -12.34 -5.36
N LEU A 130 -12.64 -11.26 -5.37
CA LEU A 130 -13.16 -9.90 -5.41
C LEU A 130 -12.85 -9.27 -6.78
N SER A 131 -13.91 -9.00 -7.55
CA SER A 131 -13.83 -8.58 -8.97
C SER A 131 -14.66 -7.32 -9.28
N GLY A 132 -15.35 -6.75 -8.29
CA GLY A 132 -16.08 -5.48 -8.46
C GLY A 132 -16.88 -5.04 -7.23
N GLY A 133 -17.24 -3.76 -7.21
CA GLY A 133 -18.04 -3.13 -6.15
C GLY A 133 -17.34 -3.15 -4.79
N VAL A 134 -18.10 -3.26 -3.71
CA VAL A 134 -17.55 -3.21 -2.34
C VAL A 134 -17.95 -4.46 -1.54
N LEU A 135 -16.96 -5.13 -0.95
CA LEU A 135 -17.17 -6.20 0.04
C LEU A 135 -16.89 -5.67 1.45
N GLY A 136 -17.93 -5.57 2.26
CA GLY A 136 -17.82 -5.25 3.67
C GLY A 136 -17.55 -6.48 4.53
N VAL A 137 -16.68 -6.30 5.52
CA VAL A 137 -16.38 -7.32 6.54
C VAL A 137 -16.86 -6.82 7.91
N GLY A 138 -17.91 -7.46 8.43
CA GLY A 138 -18.51 -7.17 9.73
C GLY A 138 -17.94 -7.99 10.88
N HIS A 139 -16.94 -8.83 10.64
CA HIS A 139 -16.24 -9.63 11.63
C HIS A 139 -14.80 -9.90 11.18
N ASN A 140 -13.87 -10.15 12.12
CA ASN A 140 -12.48 -10.50 11.79
C ASN A 140 -12.37 -11.82 11.01
N ASN A 141 -13.35 -12.70 11.20
CA ASN A 141 -13.46 -13.99 10.51
C ASN A 141 -14.60 -13.98 9.47
N ALA A 142 -15.07 -12.82 9.00
CA ALA A 142 -16.17 -12.73 8.04
C ALA A 142 -15.89 -13.49 6.74
N LEU A 143 -14.61 -13.66 6.38
CA LEU A 143 -14.17 -14.35 5.18
C LEU A 143 -13.58 -15.74 5.46
N GLY A 144 -13.73 -16.25 6.68
CA GLY A 144 -13.05 -17.47 7.13
C GLY A 144 -11.53 -17.33 7.04
N THR A 145 -10.84 -18.43 6.70
CA THR A 145 -9.38 -18.44 6.48
C THR A 145 -9.00 -18.52 5.00
N ASP A 146 -9.97 -18.36 4.10
CA ASP A 146 -9.75 -18.43 2.66
C ASP A 146 -8.82 -17.33 2.16
N THR A 147 -8.13 -17.62 1.06
CA THR A 147 -7.31 -16.61 0.39
C THR A 147 -8.21 -15.59 -0.31
N ILE A 148 -7.93 -14.30 -0.10
CA ILE A 148 -8.57 -13.21 -0.85
C ILE A 148 -7.84 -13.06 -2.17
N SER A 149 -8.49 -13.45 -3.27
CA SER A 149 -8.03 -13.22 -4.64
C SER A 149 -8.60 -11.90 -5.14
N TRP A 150 -7.79 -10.85 -5.05
CA TRP A 150 -8.22 -9.47 -5.29
C TRP A 150 -7.88 -9.04 -6.71
N SER A 151 -8.90 -8.97 -7.55
CA SER A 151 -8.80 -8.58 -8.95
C SER A 151 -9.50 -7.26 -9.28
N ASN A 152 -10.39 -6.75 -8.46
CA ASN A 152 -10.95 -5.40 -8.61
C ASN A 152 -11.72 -5.02 -7.35
N GLY A 153 -12.33 -3.84 -7.30
CA GLY A 153 -13.28 -3.47 -6.26
C GLY A 153 -12.61 -3.17 -4.93
N MET A 154 -13.45 -2.93 -3.92
CA MET A 154 -13.03 -2.40 -2.63
C MET A 154 -13.37 -3.35 -1.48
N ILE A 155 -12.58 -3.30 -0.41
CA ILE A 155 -12.92 -3.90 0.88
C ILE A 155 -13.19 -2.78 1.88
N MET A 156 -14.23 -2.94 2.71
CA MET A 156 -14.51 -2.01 3.82
C MET A 156 -14.68 -2.77 5.14
N ALA A 157 -14.09 -2.25 6.22
CA ALA A 157 -14.44 -2.69 7.56
C ALA A 157 -15.83 -2.14 7.94
N TYR A 158 -16.68 -2.97 8.56
CA TYR A 158 -18.04 -2.59 8.93
C TYR A 158 -18.27 -2.74 10.44
N GLY A 159 -18.81 -1.68 11.06
CA GLY A 159 -19.21 -1.61 12.48
C GLY A 159 -18.07 -1.46 13.49
N ALA A 160 -16.83 -1.83 13.13
CA ALA A 160 -15.63 -1.67 13.95
C ALA A 160 -14.39 -1.82 13.06
N ASP A 161 -13.23 -1.42 13.59
CA ASP A 161 -11.93 -1.73 12.97
C ASP A 161 -11.75 -3.26 12.88
N ARG A 162 -11.18 -3.75 11.77
CA ARG A 162 -11.05 -5.20 11.49
C ARG A 162 -9.63 -5.63 11.27
N THR A 163 -9.34 -6.84 11.75
CA THR A 163 -8.09 -7.55 11.48
C THR A 163 -8.43 -8.87 10.82
N LEU A 164 -8.02 -9.03 9.57
CA LEU A 164 -8.21 -10.22 8.76
C LEU A 164 -6.91 -11.03 8.74
N SER A 165 -7.00 -12.31 9.08
CA SER A 165 -5.87 -13.25 8.97
C SER A 165 -5.74 -13.84 7.57
N ASN A 166 -6.71 -13.61 6.69
CA ASN A 166 -6.73 -14.12 5.32
C ASN A 166 -5.43 -13.79 4.59
N ALA A 167 -4.88 -14.78 3.89
CA ALA A 167 -3.86 -14.52 2.88
C ALA A 167 -4.47 -13.64 1.78
N VAL A 168 -3.67 -12.75 1.21
CA VAL A 168 -4.11 -11.87 0.11
C VAL A 168 -3.26 -12.18 -1.12
N THR A 169 -3.92 -12.33 -2.25
CA THR A 169 -3.30 -12.41 -3.58
C THR A 169 -3.83 -11.27 -4.43
N LEU A 170 -2.94 -10.41 -4.88
CA LEU A 170 -3.22 -9.22 -5.66
C LEU A 170 -2.98 -9.54 -7.15
N ASN A 171 -4.05 -9.64 -7.93
CA ASN A 171 -3.98 -10.04 -9.33
C ASN A 171 -3.59 -8.85 -10.24
N ALA A 172 -3.09 -9.14 -11.45
CA ALA A 172 -2.47 -8.16 -12.35
C ALA A 172 -3.45 -7.13 -12.95
N ASN A 173 -2.96 -5.90 -13.16
CA ASN A 173 -3.60 -4.84 -13.97
C ASN A 173 -4.97 -4.39 -13.47
N ASN A 174 -5.10 -4.24 -12.16
CA ASN A 174 -6.36 -4.02 -11.50
C ASN A 174 -6.40 -2.72 -10.69
N THR A 175 -7.61 -2.20 -10.52
CA THR A 175 -7.92 -1.13 -9.57
C THR A 175 -8.59 -1.75 -8.36
N TRP A 176 -7.96 -1.62 -7.20
CA TRP A 176 -8.46 -2.20 -5.95
C TRP A 176 -8.20 -1.25 -4.80
N GLY A 177 -8.89 -1.42 -3.68
CA GLY A 177 -8.70 -0.48 -2.58
C GLY A 177 -9.51 -0.73 -1.33
N VAL A 178 -9.28 0.11 -0.34
CA VAL A 178 -10.05 0.13 0.90
C VAL A 178 -10.77 1.45 1.07
N MET A 179 -11.92 1.40 1.70
CA MET A 179 -12.73 2.59 1.98
C MET A 179 -13.53 2.43 3.26
N GLY A 180 -14.08 3.56 3.74
CA GLY A 180 -15.00 3.60 4.87
C GLY A 180 -14.38 4.18 6.14
N ASP A 181 -15.14 4.04 7.23
CA ASP A 181 -14.92 4.77 8.48
C ASP A 181 -14.16 3.98 9.55
N TYR A 182 -13.62 2.82 9.18
CA TYR A 182 -12.96 1.90 10.12
C TYR A 182 -11.62 1.43 9.56
N GLY A 183 -10.66 1.23 10.45
CA GLY A 183 -9.36 0.70 10.12
C GLY A 183 -9.45 -0.76 9.66
N LEU A 184 -8.54 -1.14 8.78
CA LEU A 184 -8.45 -2.51 8.27
C LEU A 184 -7.00 -2.99 8.34
N THR A 185 -6.80 -4.17 8.90
CA THR A 185 -5.48 -4.81 8.98
C THR A 185 -5.53 -6.16 8.28
N PHE A 186 -4.60 -6.40 7.37
CA PHE A 186 -4.30 -7.72 6.82
C PHE A 186 -3.08 -8.28 7.54
N SER A 187 -3.24 -9.28 8.38
CA SER A 187 -2.12 -9.82 9.19
C SER A 187 -1.17 -10.68 8.38
N SER A 188 -1.67 -11.35 7.34
CA SER A 188 -0.86 -12.18 6.46
C SER A 188 -0.13 -11.34 5.41
N VAL A 189 0.90 -11.95 4.81
CA VAL A 189 1.62 -11.36 3.68
C VAL A 189 0.64 -11.18 2.51
N ALA A 190 0.64 -9.98 1.91
CA ALA A 190 -0.06 -9.76 0.65
C ALA A 190 0.88 -10.13 -0.51
N ASN A 191 0.52 -11.21 -1.21
CA ASN A 191 1.25 -11.74 -2.35
C ASN A 191 0.80 -11.04 -3.62
N TRP A 192 1.72 -10.67 -4.49
CA TRP A 192 1.40 -10.18 -5.82
C TRP A 192 1.45 -11.38 -6.77
N GLY A 193 0.36 -11.59 -7.49
CA GLY A 193 0.22 -12.74 -8.38
C GLY A 193 1.32 -12.79 -9.44
N SER A 194 1.66 -13.99 -9.89
CA SER A 194 2.53 -14.26 -11.03
C SER A 194 1.68 -14.56 -12.28
N GLY A 195 2.14 -14.18 -13.48
CA GLY A 195 1.43 -14.59 -14.72
C GLY A 195 1.42 -13.63 -15.89
N THR A 196 1.81 -12.35 -15.75
CA THR A 196 1.88 -11.42 -16.89
C THR A 196 3.19 -10.63 -16.94
N THR A 197 3.52 -10.09 -18.11
CA THR A 197 4.78 -9.35 -18.35
C THR A 197 4.75 -7.90 -17.84
N THR A 198 3.63 -7.41 -17.32
CA THR A 198 3.48 -6.04 -16.78
C THR A 198 2.37 -6.02 -15.73
N TYR A 199 2.70 -5.61 -14.50
CA TYR A 199 1.75 -5.38 -13.40
C TYR A 199 1.73 -3.90 -13.05
N SER A 200 0.73 -3.16 -13.55
CA SER A 200 0.43 -1.82 -13.04
C SER A 200 -0.80 -1.89 -12.16
N ASN A 201 -0.60 -1.80 -10.84
CA ASN A 201 -1.68 -1.91 -9.85
C ASN A 201 -1.88 -0.59 -9.14
N ASN A 202 -3.09 -0.07 -9.24
CA ASN A 202 -3.52 1.12 -8.50
C ASN A 202 -4.28 0.66 -7.26
N PHE A 203 -3.68 0.93 -6.10
CA PHE A 203 -4.27 0.66 -4.80
C PHE A 203 -4.83 1.95 -4.19
N TYR A 204 -6.14 2.01 -3.97
CA TYR A 204 -6.80 3.16 -3.38
C TYR A 204 -7.00 2.97 -1.88
N ASN A 205 -6.45 3.86 -1.06
CA ASN A 205 -6.77 3.97 0.35
C ASN A 205 -7.62 5.21 0.60
N ASN A 206 -8.93 5.01 0.66
CA ASN A 206 -9.94 6.04 0.91
C ASN A 206 -10.56 5.88 2.30
N LEU A 207 -9.81 5.38 3.28
CA LEU A 207 -10.24 5.39 4.67
C LEU A 207 -10.32 6.83 5.20
N THR A 208 -11.29 7.10 6.07
CA THR A 208 -11.43 8.43 6.67
C THR A 208 -10.26 8.81 7.58
N GLY A 209 -10.07 10.12 7.78
CA GLY A 209 -8.99 10.64 8.60
C GLY A 209 -8.96 10.03 10.00
N GLY A 210 -7.77 9.62 10.46
CA GLY A 210 -7.57 8.92 11.72
C GLY A 210 -7.73 7.40 11.65
N LYS A 211 -8.24 6.87 10.54
CA LYS A 211 -8.24 5.42 10.25
C LYS A 211 -7.06 5.03 9.40
N VAL A 212 -6.68 3.75 9.54
CA VAL A 212 -5.44 3.23 9.02
C VAL A 212 -5.69 1.90 8.33
N LEU A 213 -5.09 1.75 7.17
CA LEU A 213 -4.88 0.46 6.54
C LEU A 213 -3.51 -0.08 6.97
N THR A 214 -3.47 -1.30 7.49
CA THR A 214 -2.21 -1.95 7.86
C THR A 214 -2.02 -3.24 7.07
N PHE A 215 -0.87 -3.39 6.43
CA PHE A 215 -0.39 -4.67 5.91
C PHE A 215 0.64 -5.24 6.90
N GLY A 216 0.11 -6.09 7.79
CA GLY A 216 0.80 -6.75 8.90
C GLY A 216 2.00 -7.58 8.44
N GLY A 217 1.75 -8.50 7.50
CA GLY A 217 2.77 -9.38 6.93
C GLY A 217 3.64 -8.71 5.87
N GLY A 218 3.35 -7.47 5.48
CA GLY A 218 4.04 -6.78 4.40
C GLY A 218 3.61 -7.28 3.02
N PHE A 219 4.51 -7.16 2.06
CA PHE A 219 4.27 -7.52 0.67
C PHE A 219 5.27 -8.55 0.20
N ASN A 220 4.80 -9.54 -0.55
CA ASN A 220 5.68 -10.45 -1.27
C ASN A 220 5.37 -10.39 -2.75
N SER A 221 6.39 -10.12 -3.56
CA SER A 221 6.29 -10.29 -4.99
C SER A 221 6.80 -11.66 -5.42
N ALA A 222 5.91 -12.50 -5.93
CA ALA A 222 6.24 -13.68 -6.69
C ALA A 222 6.18 -13.32 -8.18
N PHE A 223 7.26 -12.81 -8.77
CA PHE A 223 7.29 -12.53 -10.21
C PHE A 223 7.82 -13.74 -10.98
N GLY A 224 7.21 -14.05 -12.13
CA GLY A 224 7.72 -15.08 -13.02
C GLY A 224 9.11 -14.71 -13.54
N ALA A 225 9.98 -15.71 -13.67
CA ALA A 225 11.41 -15.56 -13.99
C ALA A 225 11.73 -15.10 -15.43
N THR A 226 10.78 -14.51 -16.15
CA THR A 226 10.93 -14.21 -17.57
C THR A 226 10.82 -12.71 -17.84
N GLY A 227 11.96 -12.02 -17.83
CA GLY A 227 12.29 -10.82 -18.61
C GLY A 227 11.40 -9.56 -18.51
N THR A 228 12.02 -8.40 -18.21
CA THR A 228 11.51 -7.03 -18.47
C THR A 228 10.21 -6.58 -17.77
N ASN A 229 9.78 -7.26 -16.71
CA ASN A 229 8.53 -6.92 -16.04
C ASN A 229 8.57 -5.53 -15.37
N THR A 230 7.83 -4.57 -15.94
CA THR A 230 7.65 -3.25 -15.33
C THR A 230 6.48 -3.30 -14.39
N ASN A 231 6.77 -3.54 -13.11
CA ASN A 231 5.75 -3.65 -12.08
C ASN A 231 5.78 -2.40 -11.22
N THR A 232 4.64 -1.74 -11.10
CA THR A 232 4.48 -0.56 -10.25
C THR A 232 3.25 -0.77 -9.39
N ILE A 233 3.45 -0.73 -8.08
CA ILE A 233 2.35 -0.47 -7.15
C ILE A 233 2.27 1.01 -6.98
N THR A 234 1.07 1.53 -7.17
CA THR A 234 0.71 2.93 -6.95
C THR A 234 -0.28 2.97 -5.79
N ILE A 235 0.13 3.50 -4.63
CA ILE A 235 -0.79 3.77 -3.53
C ILE A 235 -1.36 5.17 -3.72
N ILE A 236 -2.67 5.26 -3.90
CA ILE A 236 -3.48 6.45 -4.20
C ILE A 236 -4.48 6.67 -3.06
N GLY A 237 -4.96 7.89 -2.88
CA GLY A 237 -5.98 8.24 -1.89
C GLY A 237 -5.43 9.08 -0.74
N THR A 238 -6.31 9.41 0.20
CA THR A 238 -6.05 10.32 1.32
C THR A 238 -5.80 9.60 2.64
N GLY A 239 -6.07 8.28 2.70
CA GLY A 239 -5.90 7.47 3.89
C GLY A 239 -4.44 7.24 4.27
N THR A 240 -4.23 6.79 5.51
CA THR A 240 -2.92 6.34 5.98
C THR A 240 -2.75 4.84 5.74
N THR A 241 -1.67 4.46 5.05
CA THR A 241 -1.25 3.07 4.84
C THR A 241 0.02 2.79 5.63
N ILE A 242 0.00 1.75 6.47
CA ILE A 242 1.15 1.26 7.23
C ILE A 242 1.57 -0.10 6.67
N LEU A 243 2.86 -0.24 6.37
CA LEU A 243 3.52 -1.51 6.13
C LEU A 243 4.40 -1.84 7.32
N THR A 244 4.04 -2.87 8.07
CA THR A 244 4.85 -3.36 9.20
C THR A 244 5.79 -4.49 8.78
N GLY A 245 5.33 -5.37 7.88
CA GLY A 245 6.16 -6.43 7.33
C GLY A 245 7.11 -5.93 6.25
N ALA A 246 8.16 -6.71 6.00
CA ALA A 246 9.09 -6.45 4.91
C ALA A 246 8.39 -6.52 3.55
N ILE A 247 8.99 -5.84 2.58
CA ILE A 247 8.67 -6.04 1.18
C ILE A 247 9.72 -6.96 0.59
N THR A 248 9.30 -8.16 0.18
CA THR A 248 10.18 -9.23 -0.27
C THR A 248 9.93 -9.60 -1.72
N GLN A 249 10.96 -10.16 -2.35
CA GLN A 249 10.91 -10.74 -3.68
C GLN A 249 11.34 -12.20 -3.62
N THR A 250 10.46 -13.15 -3.95
CA THR A 250 10.72 -14.58 -3.68
C THR A 250 11.39 -15.37 -4.79
N THR A 251 11.40 -14.97 -6.08
CA THR A 251 12.19 -15.69 -7.11
C THR A 251 12.35 -14.92 -8.45
N GLY A 252 13.53 -15.03 -9.07
CA GLY A 252 13.75 -15.15 -10.53
C GLY A 252 13.49 -13.98 -11.48
N GLY A 253 12.70 -12.97 -11.10
CA GLY A 253 12.39 -11.80 -11.94
C GLY A 253 12.92 -10.49 -11.36
N THR A 254 13.36 -9.55 -12.21
CA THR A 254 13.71 -8.19 -11.80
C THR A 254 12.44 -7.39 -11.51
N LEU A 255 12.35 -6.75 -10.35
CA LEU A 255 11.30 -5.78 -10.08
C LEU A 255 11.73 -4.42 -10.66
N ASN A 256 10.86 -3.76 -11.44
CA ASN A 256 11.18 -2.43 -11.97
C ASN A 256 10.79 -1.25 -11.03
N GLY A 257 10.22 -1.51 -9.85
CA GLY A 257 10.14 -0.58 -8.73
C GLY A 257 8.85 -0.61 -7.90
N ILE A 258 8.76 0.25 -6.88
CA ILE A 258 7.53 0.63 -6.19
C ILE A 258 7.29 2.11 -6.44
N THR A 259 6.04 2.55 -6.65
CA THR A 259 5.72 3.97 -6.76
C THR A 259 4.72 4.40 -5.70
N LEU A 260 5.10 5.31 -4.82
CA LEU A 260 4.15 6.09 -4.04
C LEU A 260 3.61 7.24 -4.89
N GLN A 261 2.30 7.27 -5.11
CA GLN A 261 1.57 8.40 -5.70
C GLN A 261 0.43 8.79 -4.78
N GLY A 262 0.78 9.25 -3.59
CA GLY A 262 -0.22 9.69 -2.64
C GLY A 262 -0.99 10.87 -3.22
N SER A 263 -2.32 10.78 -3.31
CA SER A 263 -3.15 11.97 -3.54
C SER A 263 -2.86 12.99 -2.43
N VAL A 264 -3.22 14.26 -2.63
CA VAL A 264 -3.00 15.31 -1.61
C VAL A 264 -3.53 14.83 -0.25
N GLY A 265 -2.64 14.62 0.72
CA GLY A 265 -2.96 14.13 2.07
C GLY A 265 -2.68 12.64 2.36
N GLY A 266 -2.48 11.81 1.33
CA GLY A 266 -2.15 10.38 1.51
C GLY A 266 -0.82 10.17 2.22
N THR A 267 -0.81 9.29 3.22
CA THR A 267 0.38 8.97 4.01
C THR A 267 0.74 7.50 3.88
N MET A 268 1.99 7.19 3.55
CA MET A 268 2.57 5.86 3.61
C MET A 268 3.57 5.80 4.76
N ILE A 269 3.51 4.75 5.58
CA ILE A 269 4.42 4.54 6.70
C ILE A 269 5.12 3.19 6.53
N PHE A 270 6.44 3.20 6.40
CA PHE A 270 7.26 2.01 6.59
C PHE A 270 7.57 1.88 8.07
N ASN A 271 6.93 0.93 8.75
CA ASN A 271 7.08 0.66 10.17
C ASN A 271 7.56 -0.78 10.39
N GLY A 272 7.87 -1.15 11.63
CA GLY A 272 8.17 -2.52 12.04
C GLY A 272 9.61 -2.95 11.75
N ASN A 273 9.88 -4.24 11.95
CA ASN A 273 11.22 -4.82 11.91
C ASN A 273 11.29 -5.77 10.71
N GLY A 274 11.95 -5.35 9.62
CA GLY A 274 12.06 -6.17 8.42
C GLY A 274 12.72 -5.41 7.27
N THR A 275 13.89 -5.86 6.86
CA THR A 275 14.61 -5.29 5.73
C THR A 275 13.88 -5.59 4.42
N ASN A 276 13.61 -4.57 3.61
CA ASN A 276 13.09 -4.79 2.26
C ASN A 276 14.18 -5.45 1.40
N THR A 277 13.83 -6.51 0.65
CA THR A 277 14.79 -7.29 -0.16
C THR A 277 14.58 -7.17 -1.67
N MET A 278 13.71 -6.26 -2.11
CA MET A 278 13.38 -6.12 -3.51
C MET A 278 14.40 -5.28 -4.30
N ALA A 279 14.84 -5.76 -5.46
CA ALA A 279 15.74 -5.04 -6.34
C ALA A 279 14.95 -4.23 -7.38
N GLY A 280 14.71 -2.94 -7.12
CA GLY A 280 14.04 -1.99 -8.02
C GLY A 280 14.00 -0.58 -7.42
N PRO A 281 13.68 0.49 -8.18
CA PRO A 281 13.56 1.84 -7.65
C PRO A 281 12.34 2.01 -6.72
N PHE A 282 12.42 2.91 -5.76
CA PHE A 282 11.24 3.46 -5.08
C PHE A 282 10.99 4.86 -5.61
N THR A 283 9.78 5.16 -6.09
CA THR A 283 9.44 6.48 -6.63
C THR A 283 8.38 7.14 -5.77
N GLN A 284 8.67 8.29 -5.15
CA GLN A 284 7.65 9.13 -4.54
C GLN A 284 7.28 10.25 -5.51
N THR A 285 6.07 10.21 -6.06
CA THR A 285 5.55 11.26 -6.94
C THR A 285 4.84 12.37 -6.16
N SER A 286 4.15 12.02 -5.07
CA SER A 286 3.40 12.94 -4.20
C SER A 286 3.06 12.29 -2.83
N GLY A 287 2.44 13.06 -1.93
CA GLY A 287 1.98 12.58 -0.61
C GLY A 287 3.05 12.69 0.50
N THR A 288 2.84 11.98 1.60
CA THR A 288 3.81 11.90 2.71
C THR A 288 4.32 10.48 2.85
N LEU A 289 5.64 10.30 2.76
CA LEU A 289 6.31 9.08 3.21
C LEU A 289 6.87 9.31 4.61
N LYS A 290 6.51 8.43 5.54
CA LYS A 290 7.14 8.31 6.85
C LYS A 290 7.96 7.03 6.90
N VAL A 291 9.23 7.16 7.26
CA VAL A 291 10.15 6.03 7.38
C VAL A 291 10.47 5.86 8.84
N ALA A 292 10.12 4.70 9.38
CA ALA A 292 10.20 4.36 10.79
C ALA A 292 10.89 3.02 11.02
N ARG A 293 11.69 2.60 10.03
CA ARG A 293 12.24 1.26 9.94
C ARG A 293 13.62 1.31 9.31
N THR A 294 14.59 0.68 9.97
CA THR A 294 15.92 0.45 9.43
C THR A 294 15.85 -0.52 8.25
N GLY A 295 16.63 -0.26 7.20
CA GLY A 295 16.60 -1.08 5.99
C GLY A 295 15.31 -0.96 5.16
N ALA A 296 14.51 0.09 5.35
CA ALA A 296 13.38 0.39 4.47
C ALA A 296 13.82 0.55 3.00
N PHE A 297 15.06 0.99 2.73
CA PHE A 297 15.60 1.10 1.37
C PHE A 297 16.82 0.22 1.11
N ALA A 298 17.16 -0.74 1.96
CA ALA A 298 18.40 -1.52 1.86
C ALA A 298 18.56 -2.29 0.52
N ALA A 299 17.46 -2.66 -0.14
CA ALA A 299 17.48 -3.35 -1.43
C ALA A 299 17.14 -2.44 -2.64
N PHE A 300 16.77 -1.18 -2.41
CA PHE A 300 16.44 -0.27 -3.50
C PHE A 300 17.71 0.41 -3.99
N SER A 301 18.07 0.15 -5.24
CA SER A 301 19.20 0.83 -5.87
C SER A 301 18.94 2.33 -6.01
N ASN A 302 17.68 2.77 -6.20
CA ASN A 302 17.33 4.16 -6.47
C ASN A 302 16.02 4.60 -5.78
N TYR A 303 16.07 5.52 -4.83
CA TYR A 303 14.90 6.30 -4.39
C TYR A 303 14.78 7.56 -5.28
N THR A 304 13.77 7.59 -6.15
CA THR A 304 13.38 8.78 -6.91
C THR A 304 12.31 9.58 -6.18
N PHE A 305 12.57 10.85 -5.88
CA PHE A 305 11.64 11.76 -5.24
C PHE A 305 11.23 12.87 -6.22
N THR A 306 9.92 13.07 -6.41
CA THR A 306 9.36 14.12 -7.26
C THR A 306 8.72 15.22 -6.43
N ALA A 307 7.77 14.89 -5.55
CA ALA A 307 7.11 15.88 -4.70
C ALA A 307 6.57 15.25 -3.40
N GLY A 308 6.21 16.13 -2.46
CA GLY A 308 5.56 15.78 -1.19
C GLY A 308 6.48 15.92 0.02
N TYR A 309 6.23 15.11 1.04
CA TYR A 309 6.96 15.14 2.31
C TYR A 309 7.65 13.82 2.55
N LEU A 310 8.87 13.89 3.07
CA LEU A 310 9.62 12.76 3.62
C LEU A 310 9.88 13.05 5.10
N GLN A 311 9.58 12.09 5.96
CA GLN A 311 9.69 12.26 7.40
C GLN A 311 10.31 11.01 8.04
N ASN A 312 11.14 11.24 9.04
CA ASN A 312 11.47 10.23 10.04
C ASN A 312 10.76 10.66 11.34
N THR A 313 9.64 9.99 11.67
CA THR A 313 8.74 10.45 12.76
C THR A 313 8.52 9.40 13.83
N TYR A 314 8.90 8.15 13.59
CA TYR A 314 8.72 7.05 14.52
C TYR A 314 9.98 6.19 14.50
N GLY A 315 10.67 6.02 15.62
CA GLY A 315 11.85 5.14 15.68
C GLY A 315 13.16 5.88 15.91
N SER A 316 14.27 5.21 15.59
CA SER A 316 15.62 5.72 15.75
C SER A 316 16.03 6.64 14.59
N ALA A 317 17.11 7.39 14.78
CA ALA A 317 17.76 8.10 13.69
C ALA A 317 18.12 7.12 12.55
N LEU A 318 17.85 7.52 11.31
CA LEU A 318 18.22 6.75 10.11
C LEU A 318 19.63 7.18 9.69
N THR A 319 20.65 6.69 10.41
CA THR A 319 22.06 7.12 10.28
C THR A 319 23.03 5.94 10.33
N GLY A 320 24.25 6.11 9.82
CA GLY A 320 25.30 5.11 9.79
C GLY A 320 24.91 3.89 8.96
N VAL A 321 24.99 2.70 9.57
CA VAL A 321 24.56 1.45 8.92
C VAL A 321 23.05 1.40 8.63
N ASP A 322 22.27 2.23 9.34
CA ASP A 322 20.82 2.34 9.22
C ASP A 322 20.39 3.59 8.43
N ALA A 323 21.31 4.20 7.67
CA ALA A 323 21.02 5.34 6.83
C ALA A 323 19.78 5.10 5.96
N LEU A 324 18.99 6.17 5.75
CA LEU A 324 17.80 6.12 4.89
C LEU A 324 18.18 5.54 3.52
N ILE A 325 19.30 5.99 2.97
CA ILE A 325 19.91 5.44 1.75
C ILE A 325 21.31 4.93 2.09
N PRO A 326 21.56 3.61 1.99
CA PRO A 326 22.86 3.03 2.28
C PRO A 326 23.88 3.36 1.18
N VAL A 327 25.15 3.04 1.40
CA VAL A 327 26.30 3.40 0.54
C VAL A 327 26.12 3.01 -0.94
N ALA A 328 25.41 1.91 -1.23
CA ALA A 328 25.17 1.44 -2.60
C ALA A 328 23.90 2.03 -3.26
N GLY A 329 23.08 2.78 -2.51
CA GLY A 329 21.82 3.34 -2.98
C GLY A 329 21.96 4.77 -3.47
N ILE A 330 20.92 5.26 -4.15
CA ILE A 330 20.85 6.62 -4.71
C ILE A 330 19.55 7.30 -4.28
N LEU A 331 19.59 8.55 -3.84
CA LEU A 331 18.45 9.45 -3.75
C LEU A 331 18.47 10.43 -4.93
N ASN A 332 17.54 10.26 -5.88
CA ASN A 332 17.38 11.13 -7.04
C ASN A 332 16.24 12.14 -6.80
N LEU A 333 16.54 13.44 -6.83
CA LEU A 333 15.53 14.50 -6.80
C LEU A 333 15.12 14.87 -8.22
N ASN A 334 13.92 14.48 -8.64
CA ASN A 334 13.40 14.70 -9.98
C ASN A 334 12.35 15.82 -10.07
N GLY A 335 11.71 16.21 -8.98
CA GLY A 335 10.76 17.34 -8.96
C GLY A 335 11.26 18.51 -8.12
N THR A 336 10.56 19.64 -8.16
CA THR A 336 11.12 20.97 -7.80
C THR A 336 11.44 21.16 -6.31
N GLN A 337 10.76 20.44 -5.41
CA GLN A 337 10.79 20.69 -3.97
C GLN A 337 10.73 19.40 -3.16
N LEU A 338 11.71 19.19 -2.28
CA LEU A 338 11.71 18.14 -1.25
C LEU A 338 11.43 18.77 0.11
N TYR A 339 10.40 18.30 0.82
CA TYR A 339 10.12 18.72 2.19
C TYR A 339 10.54 17.63 3.18
N LEU A 340 11.56 17.91 3.98
CA LEU A 340 11.98 17.08 5.10
C LEU A 340 11.38 17.64 6.38
N ASN A 341 10.57 16.84 7.07
CA ASN A 341 10.00 17.25 8.36
C ASN A 341 10.37 16.24 9.45
N GLY A 342 10.66 16.74 10.64
CA GLY A 342 11.05 15.93 11.78
C GLY A 342 11.46 16.78 12.97
N SER A 343 11.32 16.25 14.18
CA SER A 343 11.75 16.94 15.40
C SER A 343 12.39 15.95 16.36
N GLY A 344 13.44 16.39 17.07
CA GLY A 344 14.22 15.55 17.95
C GLY A 344 15.31 14.77 17.22
N ALA A 345 16.38 14.40 17.92
CA ALA A 345 17.51 13.67 17.35
C ALA A 345 17.10 12.37 16.62
N ALA A 346 16.05 11.71 17.10
CA ALA A 346 15.46 10.52 16.49
C ALA A 346 14.95 10.73 15.06
N ALA A 347 14.58 11.97 14.69
CA ALA A 347 14.12 12.31 13.35
C ALA A 347 15.26 12.57 12.36
N SER A 348 16.51 12.31 12.76
CA SER A 348 17.66 12.51 11.86
C SER A 348 17.64 11.53 10.69
N ILE A 349 18.12 12.00 9.54
CA ILE A 349 18.14 11.27 8.26
C ILE A 349 19.53 11.39 7.66
N GLU A 350 20.08 10.28 7.20
CA GLU A 350 21.32 10.22 6.45
C GLU A 350 21.13 9.61 5.05
N VAL A 351 21.80 10.21 4.07
CA VAL A 351 22.05 9.65 2.74
C VAL A 351 23.54 9.28 2.68
N ALA A 352 23.84 8.03 2.97
CA ALA A 352 25.20 7.47 2.95
C ALA A 352 25.62 6.99 1.56
N GLY A 353 24.65 6.74 0.68
CA GLY A 353 24.87 6.50 -0.75
C GLY A 353 25.01 7.80 -1.54
N GLN A 354 24.50 7.80 -2.77
CA GLN A 354 24.54 8.97 -3.63
C GLN A 354 23.32 9.87 -3.41
N PHE A 355 23.54 11.18 -3.32
CA PHE A 355 22.52 12.21 -3.41
C PHE A 355 22.64 12.89 -4.78
N ASN A 356 21.59 12.81 -5.60
CA ASN A 356 21.56 13.36 -6.96
C ASN A 356 20.46 14.41 -7.11
N ASP A 357 20.83 15.57 -7.63
CA ASP A 357 19.88 16.48 -8.27
C ASP A 357 19.68 16.04 -9.73
N GLY A 358 18.53 15.40 -10.01
CA GLY A 358 18.26 14.66 -11.24
C GLY A 358 17.64 15.48 -12.37
N ALA A 359 17.00 16.62 -12.08
CA ALA A 359 16.47 17.54 -13.08
C ALA A 359 16.48 18.99 -12.57
N GLY A 360 16.71 20.02 -13.40
CA GLY A 360 16.52 21.45 -13.07
C GLY A 360 17.21 21.99 -11.79
N SER A 361 16.91 23.23 -11.39
CA SER A 361 17.31 23.76 -10.07
C SER A 361 16.27 23.38 -9.02
N ARG A 362 16.67 23.18 -7.76
CA ARG A 362 15.86 22.52 -6.72
C ARG A 362 15.89 23.21 -5.37
N ILE A 363 14.82 22.99 -4.60
CA ILE A 363 14.71 23.47 -3.22
C ILE A 363 14.51 22.28 -2.27
N LEU A 364 15.41 22.12 -1.31
CA LEU A 364 15.23 21.23 -0.17
C LEU A 364 14.76 22.07 1.02
N TYR A 365 13.54 21.84 1.48
CA TYR A 365 13.00 22.42 2.71
C TYR A 365 13.32 21.51 3.89
N SER A 366 14.40 21.81 4.61
CA SER A 366 14.72 21.18 5.89
C SER A 366 13.93 21.84 7.02
N ASN A 367 12.75 21.30 7.32
CA ASN A 367 11.97 21.65 8.51
C ASN A 367 12.27 20.69 9.67
N LEU A 368 13.55 20.31 9.81
CA LEU A 368 14.05 19.51 10.91
C LEU A 368 14.29 20.41 12.12
N SER A 369 13.93 19.96 13.32
CA SER A 369 14.09 20.77 14.53
C SER A 369 14.58 20.01 15.76
N SER A 370 14.95 20.75 16.80
CA SER A 370 15.23 20.22 18.15
C SER A 370 16.28 19.11 18.16
N GLY A 371 17.40 19.32 17.45
CA GLY A 371 18.50 18.36 17.35
C GLY A 371 18.36 17.31 16.24
N ALA A 372 17.28 17.35 15.44
CA ALA A 372 17.17 16.57 14.21
C ALA A 372 18.20 17.05 13.17
N GLN A 373 18.80 16.12 12.43
CA GLN A 373 19.86 16.41 11.46
C GLN A 373 19.59 15.78 10.09
N LEU A 374 19.99 16.47 9.03
CA LEU A 374 20.17 15.88 7.71
C LEU A 374 21.68 15.70 7.47
N THR A 375 22.12 14.48 7.18
CA THR A 375 23.51 14.19 6.81
C THR A 375 23.59 13.67 5.39
N LEU A 376 24.39 14.31 4.55
CA LEU A 376 24.78 13.81 3.22
C LEU A 376 26.25 13.37 3.30
N SER A 377 26.47 12.07 3.46
CA SER A 377 27.78 11.51 3.77
C SER A 377 28.42 10.70 2.64
N GLY A 378 27.63 10.28 1.64
CA GLY A 378 28.17 9.63 0.44
C GLY A 378 28.47 10.60 -0.70
N THR A 379 28.19 10.21 -1.94
CA THR A 379 28.49 11.09 -3.08
C THR A 379 27.40 12.16 -3.24
N ILE A 380 27.77 13.42 -3.37
CA ILE A 380 26.83 14.53 -3.60
C ILE A 380 27.01 15.02 -5.04
N ASN A 381 25.99 14.84 -5.86
CA ASN A 381 25.96 15.24 -7.26
C ASN A 381 24.85 16.26 -7.50
N LEU A 382 25.24 17.48 -7.86
CA LEU A 382 24.29 18.57 -8.11
C LEU A 382 23.82 18.65 -9.56
N SER A 383 24.38 17.83 -10.47
CA SER A 383 23.95 17.81 -11.85
C SER A 383 24.29 16.50 -12.55
N SER A 384 23.25 15.86 -13.08
CA SER A 384 23.36 14.64 -13.89
C SER A 384 23.72 14.88 -15.36
N ASP A 385 23.71 16.13 -15.86
CA ASP A 385 23.74 16.43 -17.31
C ASP A 385 24.61 17.62 -17.74
N ALA A 386 25.66 17.95 -17.00
CA ALA A 386 26.56 19.10 -17.25
C ALA A 386 25.91 20.50 -17.19
N THR A 387 24.60 20.59 -16.96
CA THR A 387 23.92 21.86 -16.73
C THR A 387 24.25 22.37 -15.33
N ALA A 388 24.64 23.64 -15.17
CA ALA A 388 24.78 24.25 -13.86
C ALA A 388 23.41 24.36 -13.18
N ARG A 389 23.20 23.64 -12.08
CA ARG A 389 21.95 23.63 -11.32
C ARG A 389 22.15 24.26 -9.95
N VAL A 390 21.12 24.90 -9.44
CA VAL A 390 21.14 25.47 -8.09
C VAL A 390 20.38 24.54 -7.14
N MET A 391 21.07 24.01 -6.15
CA MET A 391 20.42 23.39 -5.00
C MET A 391 20.30 24.42 -3.89
N THR A 392 19.07 24.86 -3.65
CA THR A 392 18.75 25.73 -2.51
C THR A 392 18.31 24.88 -1.34
N ILE A 393 18.95 25.04 -0.19
CA ILE A 393 18.46 24.48 1.06
C ILE A 393 17.78 25.59 1.85
N ASN A 394 16.48 25.48 2.02
CA ASN A 394 15.65 26.39 2.79
C ASN A 394 14.96 25.62 3.94
N GLY A 395 14.13 26.27 4.73
CA GLY A 395 13.37 25.62 5.80
C GLY A 395 13.13 26.54 6.98
N LYS A 396 12.21 26.15 7.85
CA LYS A 396 11.89 26.89 9.09
C LYS A 396 12.44 26.22 10.36
N GLY A 397 13.08 25.06 10.22
CA GLY A 397 13.61 24.30 11.35
C GLY A 397 14.98 24.80 11.82
N ASP A 398 15.29 24.57 13.09
CA ASP A 398 16.60 24.83 13.71
C ASP A 398 17.56 23.63 13.63
N GLY A 399 17.20 22.60 12.86
CA GLY A 399 18.02 21.42 12.62
C GLY A 399 19.31 21.71 11.86
N ILE A 400 20.24 20.76 11.93
CA ILE A 400 21.58 20.88 11.35
C ILE A 400 21.64 20.11 10.02
N ILE A 401 22.34 20.68 9.06
CA ILE A 401 22.66 20.00 7.80
C ILE A 401 24.17 19.76 7.76
N ASN A 402 24.55 18.49 7.67
CA ASN A 402 25.94 18.05 7.58
C ASN A 402 26.22 17.56 6.17
N LEU A 403 27.17 18.21 5.49
CA LEU A 403 27.73 17.76 4.22
C LEU A 403 29.12 17.20 4.51
N THR A 404 29.22 15.88 4.56
CA THR A 404 30.49 15.17 4.83
C THR A 404 30.96 14.34 3.65
N GLY A 405 30.08 14.18 2.66
CA GLY A 405 30.28 13.46 1.43
C GLY A 405 31.16 14.16 0.40
N VAL A 406 31.59 13.41 -0.62
CA VAL A 406 32.39 13.91 -1.74
C VAL A 406 31.48 14.56 -2.78
N PHE A 407 31.79 15.79 -3.19
CA PHE A 407 31.10 16.42 -4.31
C PHE A 407 31.63 15.85 -5.63
N ALA A 408 30.76 15.19 -6.40
CA ALA A 408 31.12 14.63 -7.69
C ALA A 408 31.04 15.69 -8.80
N ALA A 409 31.98 15.63 -9.75
CA ALA A 409 31.78 16.21 -11.07
C ALA A 409 30.64 15.47 -11.79
N THR A 410 29.94 16.14 -12.70
CA THR A 410 28.74 15.61 -13.37
C THR A 410 28.97 14.21 -13.93
N SER A 411 27.94 13.35 -13.97
CA SER A 411 28.02 11.92 -14.37
C SER A 411 28.52 11.64 -15.80
N LEU A 412 28.89 12.65 -16.57
CA LEU A 412 29.66 12.50 -17.81
C LEU A 412 31.14 12.31 -17.46
N ALA A 413 31.69 11.13 -17.76
CA ALA A 413 33.08 10.72 -17.54
C ALA A 413 34.16 11.65 -18.15
N THR A 414 33.77 12.72 -18.84
CA THR A 414 34.63 13.72 -19.47
C THR A 414 34.56 15.11 -18.84
N SER A 415 33.65 15.37 -17.89
CA SER A 415 33.57 16.66 -17.21
C SER A 415 34.49 16.67 -15.99
N THR A 416 35.53 17.50 -16.05
CA THR A 416 36.47 17.75 -14.94
C THR A 416 36.00 18.86 -14.01
N THR A 417 34.74 19.31 -14.12
CA THR A 417 34.21 20.44 -13.34
C THR A 417 32.91 20.07 -12.61
N ILE A 418 32.79 20.51 -11.35
CA ILE A 418 31.54 20.39 -10.59
C ILE A 418 30.60 21.49 -11.09
N ALA A 419 29.53 21.11 -11.78
CA ALA A 419 28.49 22.03 -12.23
C ALA A 419 27.37 22.10 -11.19
N GLY A 420 27.25 23.24 -10.49
CA GLY A 420 26.12 23.54 -9.63
C GLY A 420 26.45 24.48 -8.48
N THR A 421 25.45 25.17 -7.94
CA THR A 421 25.57 26.14 -6.83
C THR A 421 24.77 25.63 -5.63
N PHE A 422 25.36 25.66 -4.44
CA PHE A 422 24.62 25.47 -3.20
C PHE A 422 24.23 26.82 -2.62
N VAL A 423 22.93 27.01 -2.37
CA VAL A 423 22.41 28.20 -1.70
C VAL A 423 21.81 27.78 -0.37
N LYS A 424 22.33 28.29 0.73
CA LYS A 424 21.73 28.13 2.06
C LYS A 424 20.79 29.31 2.32
N GLY A 425 19.54 29.00 2.67
CA GLY A 425 18.51 29.91 3.16
C GLY A 425 18.78 30.42 4.58
N ALA A 426 17.84 31.16 5.15
CA ALA A 426 18.09 31.99 6.33
C ALA A 426 18.23 31.26 7.68
N LEU A 427 17.78 30.00 7.79
CA LEU A 427 17.64 29.29 9.07
C LEU A 427 18.36 27.92 9.07
N GLY A 428 18.62 27.41 10.28
CA GLY A 428 19.43 26.22 10.56
C GLY A 428 20.93 26.46 10.40
N ASP A 429 21.75 25.49 10.81
CA ASP A 429 23.21 25.52 10.58
C ASP A 429 23.62 24.60 9.42
N LEU A 430 24.63 25.02 8.66
CA LEU A 430 25.26 24.19 7.62
C LEU A 430 26.70 23.90 8.01
N ASN A 431 27.00 22.62 8.22
CA ASN A 431 28.33 22.13 8.49
C ASN A 431 28.89 21.46 7.24
N ILE A 432 30.08 21.87 6.82
CA ILE A 432 30.81 21.25 5.72
C ILE A 432 32.09 20.64 6.31
N ALA A 433 32.24 19.32 6.20
CA ALA A 433 33.36 18.58 6.76
C ALA A 433 34.48 18.34 5.71
N PRO A 434 35.75 18.22 6.14
CA PRO A 434 36.91 18.27 5.25
C PRO A 434 37.11 17.00 4.40
N THR A 435 36.37 15.91 4.68
CA THR A 435 36.36 14.69 3.86
C THR A 435 35.66 14.88 2.51
N SER A 436 35.02 16.03 2.27
CA SER A 436 34.54 16.42 0.96
C SER A 436 35.73 16.82 0.08
N SER A 437 36.54 15.85 -0.34
CA SER A 437 37.61 16.09 -1.31
C SER A 437 36.96 16.65 -2.58
N LEU A 438 37.24 17.90 -2.89
CA LEU A 438 36.85 18.51 -4.14
C LEU A 438 37.72 17.87 -5.23
N ASN A 439 37.22 16.81 -5.84
CA ASN A 439 37.97 16.03 -6.84
C ASN A 439 38.11 16.79 -8.19
N ALA A 440 37.65 18.04 -8.25
CA ALA A 440 37.60 18.92 -9.41
C ALA A 440 37.49 20.40 -8.97
N PRO A 441 37.93 21.37 -9.80
CA PRO A 441 37.62 22.78 -9.58
C PRO A 441 36.11 23.00 -9.47
N VAL A 442 35.69 23.67 -8.39
CA VAL A 442 34.29 24.07 -8.20
C VAL A 442 34.06 25.35 -9.00
N ASN A 443 33.27 25.28 -10.08
CA ASN A 443 32.77 26.47 -10.79
C ASN A 443 31.46 27.00 -10.18
N GLY A 444 31.08 26.48 -9.02
CA GLY A 444 29.90 26.84 -8.24
C GLY A 444 30.22 27.71 -7.02
N ASN A 445 29.27 28.54 -6.63
CA ASN A 445 29.37 29.31 -5.39
C ASN A 445 28.70 28.55 -4.23
N LEU A 446 29.23 28.69 -3.01
CA LEU A 446 28.43 28.53 -1.79
C LEU A 446 27.88 29.91 -1.44
N VAL A 447 26.56 30.07 -1.51
CA VAL A 447 25.90 31.32 -1.13
C VAL A 447 25.19 31.12 0.21
N VAL A 448 25.63 31.84 1.23
CA VAL A 448 25.01 31.84 2.57
C VAL A 448 24.15 33.10 2.68
N SER A 449 22.83 32.93 2.53
CA SER A 449 21.86 34.05 2.64
C SER A 449 21.35 34.29 4.07
N GLY A 450 21.70 33.41 5.02
CA GLY A 450 21.53 33.57 6.48
C GLY A 450 21.95 32.31 7.26
N GLY A 451 21.93 32.40 8.60
CA GLY A 451 22.45 31.35 9.51
C GLY A 451 23.98 31.29 9.57
N THR A 452 24.53 30.27 10.25
CA THR A 452 25.98 30.02 10.23
C THR A 452 26.33 28.93 9.22
N ALA A 453 27.44 29.14 8.50
CA ALA A 453 28.10 28.10 7.72
C ALA A 453 29.47 27.87 8.34
N SER A 454 29.70 26.67 8.85
CA SER A 454 30.96 26.29 9.48
C SER A 454 31.74 25.36 8.57
N PHE A 455 32.92 25.80 8.16
CA PHE A 455 33.91 24.95 7.50
C PHE A 455 34.77 24.30 8.59
N ARG A 456 34.65 22.99 8.77
CA ARG A 456 35.53 22.26 9.67
C ARG A 456 36.82 21.94 8.91
N THR A 457 37.86 22.74 9.11
CA THR A 457 39.18 22.47 8.52
C THR A 457 39.87 21.37 9.31
N ALA A 458 40.40 20.37 8.60
CA ALA A 458 41.51 19.56 9.10
C ALA A 458 42.70 19.85 8.17
N ASN A 459 43.38 20.97 8.48
CA ASN A 459 44.48 21.59 7.72
C ASN A 459 44.09 22.29 6.41
#